data_AF-A0AAU9XLA5-F1
#
_entry.id   AF-A0AAU9XLA5-F1
#
_cell.length_a   1.000
_cell.length_b   1.000
_cell.length_c   1.000
_cell.angle_alpha   90.00
_cell.angle_beta   90.00
_cell.angle_gamma   90.00
#
_symmetry.space_group_name_H-M   'P 1'
#
loop_
_entity.id
_entity.type
_entity.pdbx_description
1 polymer ?
#
loop_
_entity_poly.entity_id
_entity_poly.type
_entity_poly.pdbx_seq_one_letter_code
_entity_poly.pdbx_strand_id
1 'polypeptide(L)'
;WKRITKSWIDSALTGGVTLTYDEENNGLTISGRVTSSGCGSAPPSGALTLIKGYWTMIKYTQEFRGRSSCWSIFGDEWYGGLYISNTSTGLYPFNAKAGDVITDEYRMGLNSHAFDGKTRRCDKLATNFWKSQKGLRRATVVLRRKPMAEKAGIFTGTSCGRPTYKIRDIYVYF
;
A
#
# COMPACT_ATOMS: atom_id res chain seq x y z
N TRP A 1 -18.53 -1.86 9.08
CA TRP A 1 -17.35 -1.03 8.72
C TRP A 1 -17.23 0.14 9.68
N LYS A 2 -16.08 0.29 10.32
CA LYS A 2 -15.75 1.41 11.21
C LYS A 2 -14.67 2.26 10.57
N ARG A 3 -14.89 3.58 10.48
CA ARG A 3 -13.88 4.50 9.95
C ARG A 3 -12.75 4.68 10.96
N ILE A 4 -11.52 4.65 10.47
CA ILE A 4 -10.31 4.77 11.28
C ILE A 4 -9.89 6.23 11.37
N THR A 5 -9.50 6.67 12.57
CA THR A 5 -8.95 8.00 12.85
C THR A 5 -7.49 7.89 13.28
N LYS A 6 -6.79 9.01 13.49
CA LYS A 6 -5.37 9.00 13.84
C LYS A 6 -5.07 8.28 15.16
N SER A 7 -6.01 8.26 16.11
CA SER A 7 -5.86 7.54 17.38
C SER A 7 -5.79 6.02 17.24
N TRP A 8 -6.20 5.48 16.09
CA TRP A 8 -6.13 4.05 15.77
C TRP A 8 -4.77 3.59 15.24
N ILE A 9 -3.83 4.51 14.99
CA ILE A 9 -2.46 4.11 14.66
C ILE A 9 -1.85 3.46 15.90
N ASP A 10 -1.40 2.21 15.76
CA ASP A 10 -0.64 1.49 16.79
C ASP A 10 0.82 1.91 16.75
N SER A 11 1.44 1.73 15.60
CA SER A 11 2.82 2.14 15.34
C SER A 11 3.07 2.22 13.83
N ALA A 12 4.26 2.69 13.47
CA ALA A 12 4.72 2.74 12.10
C ALA A 12 6.15 2.21 12.00
N LEU A 13 6.43 1.51 10.91
CA LEU A 13 7.77 1.08 10.54
C LEU A 13 8.09 1.68 9.18
N THR A 14 9.24 2.32 9.05
CA THR A 14 9.63 3.04 7.84
C THR A 14 11.07 2.79 7.49
N GLY A 15 11.33 2.68 6.18
CA GLY A 15 12.65 2.53 5.62
C GLY A 15 12.74 3.24 4.28
N GLY A 16 13.57 4.27 4.14
CA GLY A 16 13.62 5.06 2.90
C GLY A 16 12.29 5.76 2.54
N VAL A 17 11.41 5.97 3.52
CA VAL A 17 10.12 6.66 3.37
C VAL A 17 9.89 7.58 4.55
N THR A 18 9.44 8.80 4.29
CA THR A 18 8.89 9.70 5.31
C THR A 18 7.37 9.59 5.30
N LEU A 19 6.76 9.29 6.45
CA LEU A 19 5.31 9.26 6.62
C LEU A 19 4.80 10.57 7.26
N THR A 20 3.61 10.99 6.85
CA THR A 20 2.84 12.07 7.47
C THR A 20 1.40 11.61 7.68
N TYR A 21 0.83 11.99 8.82
CA TYR A 21 -0.50 11.57 9.25
C TYR A 21 -1.39 12.76 9.56
N ASP A 22 -2.51 12.83 8.84
CA ASP A 22 -3.51 13.89 8.96
C ASP A 22 -4.90 13.28 9.14
N GLU A 23 -5.88 14.14 9.46
CA GLU A 23 -7.28 13.77 9.48
C GLU A 23 -8.06 14.59 8.45
N GLU A 24 -8.68 13.89 7.50
CA GLU A 24 -9.54 14.49 6.49
C GLU A 24 -10.96 13.93 6.63
N ASN A 25 -11.94 14.83 6.72
CA ASN A 25 -13.35 14.50 6.93
C ASN A 25 -13.58 13.59 8.16
N ASN A 26 -12.83 13.78 9.27
CA ASN A 26 -12.85 12.92 10.48
C ASN A 26 -12.31 11.50 10.27
N GLY A 27 -11.22 11.34 9.50
CA GLY A 27 -10.64 10.03 9.27
C GLY A 27 -9.19 10.10 8.84
N LEU A 28 -8.47 9.04 9.15
CA LEU A 28 -7.03 8.95 8.96
C LEU A 28 -6.68 9.04 7.48
N THR A 29 -5.74 9.94 7.21
CA THR A 29 -4.99 10.02 5.96
C THR A 29 -3.52 9.72 6.25
N ILE A 30 -2.92 8.84 5.44
CA ILE A 30 -1.51 8.47 5.52
C ILE A 30 -0.83 8.90 4.22
N SER A 31 0.12 9.83 4.30
CA SER A 31 0.93 10.25 3.15
C SER A 31 2.33 9.68 3.28
N GLY A 32 2.84 9.07 2.21
CA GLY A 32 4.21 8.57 2.15
C GLY A 32 5.01 9.25 1.04
N ARG A 33 6.19 9.77 1.41
CA ARG A 33 7.18 10.29 0.48
C ARG A 33 8.41 9.41 0.48
N VAL A 34 8.70 8.75 -0.63
CA VAL A 34 9.87 7.89 -0.76
C VAL A 34 11.13 8.74 -0.86
N THR A 35 12.05 8.56 0.08
CA THR A 35 13.28 9.36 0.21
C THR A 35 14.49 8.65 -0.38
N SER A 36 14.47 7.33 -0.56
CA SER A 36 15.52 6.57 -1.26
C SER A 36 14.95 5.88 -2.50
N SER A 37 15.65 5.96 -3.63
CA SER A 37 15.16 5.32 -4.86
C SER A 37 15.16 3.80 -4.78
N GLY A 38 16.22 3.21 -4.20
CA GLY A 38 16.56 1.80 -4.31
C GLY A 38 16.78 1.40 -5.78
N CYS A 39 17.90 0.81 -6.18
CA CYS A 39 18.08 0.26 -7.53
C CYS A 39 19.40 -0.50 -7.58
N GLY A 40 19.40 -1.68 -8.21
CA GLY A 40 20.58 -2.53 -8.21
C GLY A 40 20.93 -2.97 -6.80
N SER A 41 22.12 -2.58 -6.32
CA SER A 41 22.58 -2.86 -4.96
C SER A 41 21.99 -1.95 -3.88
N ALA A 42 21.39 -0.81 -4.26
CA ALA A 42 20.79 0.09 -3.28
C ALA A 42 19.48 -0.51 -2.73
N PRO A 43 19.29 -0.50 -1.39
CA PRO A 43 18.17 -1.18 -0.75
C PRO A 43 16.81 -0.55 -1.14
N PRO A 44 15.72 -1.35 -1.17
CA PRO A 44 14.38 -0.86 -1.45
C PRO A 44 13.84 0.01 -0.29
N SER A 45 12.80 0.78 -0.56
CA SER A 45 12.09 1.61 0.42
C SER A 45 10.74 1.00 0.78
N GLY A 46 10.29 1.14 2.02
CA GLY A 46 9.00 0.62 2.47
C GLY A 46 8.47 1.31 3.71
N ALA A 47 7.16 1.27 3.87
CA ALA A 47 6.52 1.71 5.10
C ALA A 47 5.29 0.87 5.43
N LEU A 48 5.12 0.57 6.71
CA LEU A 48 3.98 -0.14 7.28
C LEU A 48 3.37 0.73 8.39
N THR A 49 2.08 1.04 8.29
CA THR A 49 1.31 1.64 9.41
C THR A 49 0.38 0.58 9.98
N LEU A 50 0.62 0.20 11.24
CA LEU A 50 -0.18 -0.79 11.96
C LEU A 50 -1.42 -0.14 12.59
N ILE A 51 -2.57 -0.82 12.47
CA ILE A 51 -3.88 -0.31 12.90
C ILE A 51 -4.36 -1.12 14.10
N LYS A 52 -4.69 -0.41 15.20
CA LYS A 52 -5.15 -1.00 16.47
C LYS A 52 -6.39 -1.87 16.30
N GLY A 53 -6.54 -2.79 17.26
CA GLY A 53 -7.71 -3.65 17.40
C GLY A 53 -7.64 -4.92 16.58
N TYR A 54 -8.58 -5.82 16.88
CA TYR A 54 -8.72 -7.10 16.22
C TYR A 54 -9.91 -7.05 15.25
N TRP A 55 -9.60 -6.74 14.00
CA TRP A 55 -10.54 -6.60 12.89
C TRP A 55 -10.25 -7.67 11.83
N THR A 56 -11.22 -8.05 11.02
CA THR A 56 -11.11 -9.17 10.04
C THR A 56 -10.84 -8.69 8.61
N MET A 57 -11.24 -7.47 8.26
CA MET A 57 -10.96 -6.86 6.95
C MET A 57 -10.61 -5.38 7.08
N ILE A 58 -9.85 -4.87 6.12
CA ILE A 58 -9.55 -3.45 5.98
C ILE A 58 -9.91 -2.97 4.57
N LYS A 59 -10.55 -1.80 4.49
CA LYS A 59 -10.86 -1.09 3.25
C LYS A 59 -10.10 0.22 3.23
N TYR A 60 -9.46 0.56 2.11
CA TYR A 60 -8.83 1.87 1.94
C TYR A 60 -8.69 2.24 0.47
N THR A 61 -8.66 3.53 0.21
CA THR A 61 -8.25 4.09 -1.08
C THR A 61 -6.77 4.43 -1.03
N GLN A 62 -6.01 3.98 -2.02
CA GLN A 62 -4.62 4.36 -2.20
C GLN A 62 -4.41 5.08 -3.52
N GLU A 63 -3.77 6.23 -3.44
CA GLU A 63 -3.35 7.06 -4.56
C GLU A 63 -1.85 6.97 -4.76
N PHE A 64 -1.43 6.83 -6.00
CA PHE A 64 -0.03 6.67 -6.40
C PHE A 64 0.38 7.81 -7.34
N ARG A 65 1.48 8.49 -7.02
CA ARG A 65 2.07 9.56 -7.84
C ARG A 65 3.56 9.32 -8.03
N GLY A 66 4.13 9.95 -9.06
CA GLY A 66 5.52 9.70 -9.46
C GLY A 66 5.69 8.33 -10.12
N ARG A 67 6.89 7.77 -10.03
CA ARG A 67 7.27 6.52 -10.71
C ARG A 67 8.02 5.59 -9.77
N SER A 68 7.70 4.30 -9.86
CA SER A 68 8.45 3.20 -9.24
C SER A 68 8.45 2.03 -10.20
N SER A 69 9.62 1.49 -10.55
CA SER A 69 9.68 0.33 -11.45
C SER A 69 9.54 -1.00 -10.71
N CYS A 70 9.85 -1.00 -9.41
CA CYS A 70 9.69 -2.15 -8.53
C CYS A 70 8.81 -1.74 -7.34
N TRP A 71 7.83 -2.55 -6.96
CA TRP A 71 6.88 -2.21 -5.89
C TRP A 71 6.14 -3.44 -5.37
N SER A 72 5.66 -3.33 -4.13
CA SER A 72 4.74 -4.24 -3.45
C SER A 72 3.67 -3.44 -2.71
N ILE A 73 2.40 -3.78 -2.92
CA ILE A 73 1.24 -3.07 -2.37
C ILE A 73 0.14 -4.08 -2.01
N PHE A 74 -0.95 -3.59 -1.42
CA PHE A 74 -2.18 -4.37 -1.21
C PHE A 74 -1.95 -5.72 -0.50
N GLY A 75 -1.22 -5.68 0.62
CA GLY A 75 -0.94 -6.85 1.47
C GLY A 75 0.28 -7.68 1.05
N ASP A 76 0.93 -7.35 -0.07
CA ASP A 76 2.22 -7.94 -0.46
C ASP A 76 3.38 -7.16 0.18
N GLU A 77 4.31 -7.87 0.82
CA GLU A 77 5.39 -7.29 1.63
C GLU A 77 6.80 -7.50 1.04
N TRP A 78 6.88 -7.94 -0.21
CA TRP A 78 8.16 -8.33 -0.83
C TRP A 78 9.16 -7.16 -0.96
N TYR A 79 8.81 -6.08 -1.65
CA TYR A 79 9.67 -4.90 -1.74
C TYR A 79 9.55 -4.05 -0.48
N GLY A 80 10.67 -3.63 0.11
CA GLY A 80 10.70 -2.79 1.31
C GLY A 80 10.54 -3.55 2.62
N GLY A 81 10.04 -4.80 2.60
CA GLY A 81 9.94 -5.66 3.80
C GLY A 81 11.27 -5.85 4.52
N LEU A 82 12.35 -6.08 3.76
CA LEU A 82 13.72 -6.21 4.31
C LEU A 82 14.20 -4.98 5.08
N TYR A 83 13.71 -3.78 4.72
CA TYR A 83 14.11 -2.53 5.38
C TYR A 83 13.36 -2.29 6.70
N ILE A 84 12.13 -2.82 6.81
CA ILE A 84 11.32 -2.75 8.03
C ILE A 84 11.36 -4.07 8.81
N SER A 85 12.52 -4.75 8.79
CA SER A 85 12.81 -5.98 9.53
C SER A 85 11.94 -7.19 9.18
N ASN A 86 11.49 -7.30 7.91
CA ASN A 86 10.56 -8.32 7.42
C ASN A 86 9.29 -8.44 8.28
N THR A 87 8.85 -7.33 8.87
CA THR A 87 7.64 -7.32 9.68
C THR A 87 6.44 -7.65 8.80
N SER A 88 5.75 -8.75 9.14
CA SER A 88 4.49 -9.14 8.49
C SER A 88 3.49 -8.00 8.56
N THR A 89 2.83 -7.73 7.43
CA THR A 89 1.75 -6.75 7.33
C THR A 89 0.47 -7.20 8.02
N GLY A 90 0.38 -8.48 8.42
CA GLY A 90 -0.83 -9.09 8.97
C GLY A 90 -1.98 -9.23 7.99
N LEU A 91 -1.80 -8.85 6.72
CA LEU A 91 -2.77 -8.97 5.64
C LEU A 91 -2.37 -10.10 4.69
N TYR A 92 -3.36 -10.68 4.00
CA TYR A 92 -3.05 -11.45 2.79
C TYR A 92 -2.85 -10.50 1.60
N PRO A 93 -1.96 -10.84 0.65
CA PRO A 93 -1.93 -10.17 -0.64
C PRO A 93 -3.31 -10.27 -1.31
N PHE A 94 -3.75 -9.18 -1.94
CA PHE A 94 -5.01 -9.11 -2.68
C PHE A 94 -5.24 -10.35 -3.56
N ASN A 95 -6.38 -11.00 -3.37
CA ASN A 95 -6.82 -12.12 -4.18
C ASN A 95 -8.35 -12.10 -4.33
N ALA A 96 -8.83 -11.67 -5.50
CA ALA A 96 -10.25 -11.64 -5.82
C ALA A 96 -10.95 -13.00 -5.68
N LYS A 97 -10.25 -14.12 -5.96
CA LYS A 97 -10.80 -15.47 -5.79
C LYS A 97 -11.00 -15.86 -4.32
N ALA A 98 -10.28 -15.19 -3.41
CA ALA A 98 -10.41 -15.39 -1.97
C ALA A 98 -11.41 -14.41 -1.33
N GLY A 99 -12.12 -13.61 -2.14
CA GLY A 99 -13.14 -12.67 -1.69
C GLY A 99 -12.66 -11.23 -1.44
N ASP A 100 -11.40 -10.91 -1.75
CA ASP A 100 -10.93 -9.52 -1.72
C ASP A 100 -11.56 -8.72 -2.87
N VAL A 101 -11.77 -7.41 -2.67
CA VAL A 101 -12.47 -6.55 -3.63
C VAL A 101 -11.60 -5.36 -4.00
N ILE A 102 -11.58 -4.99 -5.28
CA ILE A 102 -10.98 -3.75 -5.77
C ILE A 102 -12.01 -2.98 -6.60
N THR A 103 -12.05 -1.66 -6.40
CA THR A 103 -12.99 -0.75 -7.04
C THR A 103 -12.34 0.63 -7.21
N ASP A 104 -13.04 1.55 -7.89
CA ASP A 104 -12.58 2.94 -8.07
C ASP A 104 -11.16 3.03 -8.66
N GLU A 105 -10.89 2.09 -9.57
CA GLU A 105 -9.61 1.96 -10.23
C GLU A 105 -9.46 3.09 -11.23
N TYR A 106 -8.33 3.77 -11.19
CA TYR A 106 -8.00 4.85 -12.10
C TYR A 106 -6.56 4.67 -12.58
N ARG A 107 -6.43 4.38 -13.87
CA ARG A 107 -5.15 4.15 -14.57
C ARG A 107 -4.27 3.06 -13.93
N MET A 108 -4.88 2.01 -13.37
CA MET A 108 -4.17 0.88 -12.78
C MET A 108 -3.71 -0.15 -13.83
N GLY A 109 -4.06 0.04 -15.11
CA GLY A 109 -3.60 -0.74 -16.25
C GLY A 109 -2.93 0.13 -17.34
N LEU A 110 -2.36 -0.50 -18.37
CA LEU A 110 -1.63 0.21 -19.45
C LEU A 110 -2.54 1.17 -20.22
N ASN A 111 -3.61 0.64 -20.80
CA ASN A 111 -4.61 1.38 -21.59
C ASN A 111 -6.01 1.26 -20.98
N SER A 112 -6.08 0.85 -19.72
CA SER A 112 -7.32 0.64 -18.99
C SER A 112 -7.21 1.22 -17.58
N HIS A 113 -8.36 1.44 -16.97
CA HIS A 113 -8.40 1.78 -15.56
C HIS A 113 -8.25 0.56 -14.66
N ALA A 114 -8.58 -0.62 -15.16
CA ALA A 114 -8.56 -1.88 -14.42
C ALA A 114 -7.14 -2.32 -14.01
N PHE A 115 -7.04 -2.76 -12.77
CA PHE A 115 -5.90 -3.39 -12.13
C PHE A 115 -5.76 -4.83 -12.65
N ASP A 116 -4.51 -5.24 -12.90
CA ASP A 116 -4.19 -6.57 -13.45
C ASP A 116 -4.15 -7.68 -12.38
N GLY A 117 -4.49 -7.34 -11.13
CA GLY A 117 -4.46 -8.26 -9.99
C GLY A 117 -3.06 -8.51 -9.41
N LYS A 118 -2.00 -7.87 -9.93
CA LYS A 118 -0.64 -8.06 -9.43
C LYS A 118 -0.34 -7.10 -8.28
N THR A 119 -0.12 -7.66 -7.09
CA THR A 119 0.26 -6.91 -5.89
C THR A 119 1.73 -6.55 -5.82
N ARG A 120 2.55 -7.13 -6.69
CA ARG A 120 3.98 -6.83 -6.80
C ARG A 120 4.46 -6.90 -8.24
N ARG A 121 5.40 -6.03 -8.60
CA ARG A 121 6.11 -6.06 -9.88
C ARG A 121 7.52 -5.50 -9.75
N CYS A 122 8.41 -5.95 -10.62
CA CYS A 122 9.75 -5.36 -10.82
C CYS A 122 10.25 -5.71 -12.20
N ASP A 123 9.72 -4.99 -13.18
CA ASP A 123 9.98 -5.24 -14.58
C ASP A 123 9.82 -3.96 -15.40
N LYS A 124 10.32 -3.99 -16.63
CA LYS A 124 10.31 -2.83 -17.53
C LYS A 124 9.07 -2.77 -18.43
N LEU A 125 8.09 -3.66 -18.25
CA LEU A 125 6.94 -3.78 -19.15
C LEU A 125 6.04 -2.54 -19.05
N ALA A 126 5.35 -2.22 -20.15
CA ALA A 126 4.46 -1.07 -20.20
C ALA A 126 3.24 -1.23 -19.25
N THR A 127 2.80 -2.47 -19.02
CA THR A 127 1.72 -2.84 -18.09
C THR A 127 2.05 -2.61 -16.62
N ASN A 128 3.31 -2.35 -16.28
CA ASN A 128 3.70 -1.95 -14.93
C ASN A 128 3.17 -0.53 -14.66
N PHE A 129 1.98 -0.46 -14.06
CA PHE A 129 1.20 0.77 -13.99
C PHE A 129 1.97 1.90 -13.33
N TRP A 130 2.79 1.65 -12.30
CA TRP A 130 3.52 2.68 -11.57
C TRP A 130 4.83 3.10 -12.27
N LYS A 131 5.38 2.28 -13.16
CA LYS A 131 6.61 2.58 -13.92
C LYS A 131 6.38 3.55 -15.07
N SER A 132 5.30 3.35 -15.83
CA SER A 132 5.18 3.87 -17.20
C SER A 132 4.51 5.24 -17.30
N GLN A 133 3.68 5.66 -16.34
CA GLN A 133 2.86 6.87 -16.51
C GLN A 133 3.25 8.04 -15.59
N LYS A 134 3.03 9.27 -16.07
CA LYS A 134 3.06 10.50 -15.27
C LYS A 134 1.63 10.82 -14.84
N GLY A 135 1.40 10.97 -13.53
CA GLY A 135 0.10 11.36 -12.99
C GLY A 135 -0.43 10.43 -11.89
N LEU A 136 -1.64 10.73 -11.46
CA LEU A 136 -2.37 9.99 -10.44
C LEU A 136 -2.78 8.60 -10.96
N ARG A 137 -2.54 7.56 -10.16
CA ARG A 137 -3.34 6.33 -10.17
C ARG A 137 -4.02 6.16 -8.84
N ARG A 138 -5.11 5.39 -8.83
CA ARG A 138 -5.88 5.14 -7.62
C ARG A 138 -6.56 3.79 -7.69
N ALA A 139 -6.73 3.16 -6.55
CA ALA A 139 -7.74 2.13 -6.36
C ALA A 139 -8.22 2.12 -4.91
N THR A 140 -9.44 1.64 -4.70
CA THR A 140 -9.97 1.28 -3.39
C THR A 140 -9.96 -0.23 -3.25
N VAL A 141 -9.28 -0.74 -2.24
CA VAL A 141 -9.16 -2.17 -1.96
C VAL A 141 -9.84 -2.54 -0.65
N VAL A 142 -10.40 -3.75 -0.61
CA VAL A 142 -10.82 -4.46 0.59
C VAL A 142 -9.94 -5.69 0.71
N LEU A 143 -9.20 -5.80 1.82
CA LEU A 143 -8.26 -6.88 2.06
C LEU A 143 -8.60 -7.62 3.35
N ARG A 144 -8.52 -8.94 3.27
CA ARG A 144 -8.65 -9.85 4.42
C ARG A 144 -7.40 -9.87 5.31
N ARG A 145 -7.60 -9.83 6.63
CA ARG A 145 -6.55 -10.03 7.65
C ARG A 145 -6.23 -11.52 7.79
N LYS A 146 -4.97 -11.83 8.10
CA LYS A 146 -4.54 -13.17 8.54
C LYS A 146 -5.16 -13.46 9.93
N PRO A 147 -5.91 -14.56 10.12
CA PRO A 147 -6.65 -14.82 11.37
C PRO A 147 -5.79 -14.77 12.64
N MET A 148 -4.53 -15.21 12.59
CA MET A 148 -3.64 -15.25 13.76
C MET A 148 -2.64 -14.09 13.82
N ALA A 149 -2.80 -13.05 12.98
CA ALA A 149 -1.90 -11.91 13.02
C ALA A 149 -2.22 -11.03 14.24
N GLU A 150 -1.28 -10.92 15.18
CA GLU A 150 -1.40 -10.03 16.35
C GLU A 150 -1.59 -8.57 15.95
N LYS A 151 -0.82 -8.12 14.96
CA LYS A 151 -0.90 -6.78 14.37
C LYS A 151 -1.13 -6.88 12.87
N ALA A 152 -1.88 -5.93 12.32
CA ALA A 152 -2.09 -5.81 10.89
C ALA A 152 -2.16 -4.34 10.48
N GLY A 153 -1.78 -4.06 9.23
CA GLY A 153 -1.63 -2.68 8.78
C GLY A 153 -1.50 -2.53 7.28
N ILE A 154 -1.40 -1.27 6.85
CA ILE A 154 -1.29 -0.90 5.44
C ILE A 154 0.19 -0.73 5.10
N PHE A 155 0.62 -1.48 4.09
CA PHE A 155 2.00 -1.48 3.61
C PHE A 155 2.13 -0.90 2.22
N THR A 156 3.23 -0.21 1.96
CA THR A 156 3.64 0.18 0.61
C THR A 156 5.15 0.08 0.49
N GLY A 157 5.58 -0.74 -0.45
CA GLY A 157 6.98 -1.01 -0.78
C GLY A 157 7.32 -0.55 -2.18
N THR A 158 8.48 0.07 -2.35
CA THR A 158 8.94 0.64 -3.62
C THR A 158 10.44 0.48 -3.81
N SER A 159 10.87 0.42 -5.05
CA SER A 159 12.26 0.51 -5.49
C SER A 159 12.29 0.94 -6.96
N CYS A 160 13.44 1.37 -7.41
CA CYS A 160 13.71 1.95 -8.72
C CYS A 160 12.82 3.19 -8.97
N GLY A 161 12.74 4.08 -7.97
CA GLY A 161 12.00 5.34 -8.06
C GLY A 161 11.76 6.01 -6.71
N ARG A 162 11.37 7.29 -6.72
CA ARG A 162 11.04 8.07 -5.52
C ARG A 162 9.60 8.58 -5.60
N PRO A 163 8.60 7.69 -5.63
CA PRO A 163 7.22 8.09 -5.76
C PRO A 163 6.68 8.72 -4.46
N THR A 164 5.45 9.21 -4.54
CA THR A 164 4.64 9.53 -3.36
C THR A 164 3.34 8.78 -3.42
N TYR A 165 2.73 8.54 -2.27
CA TYR A 165 1.42 7.94 -2.17
C TYR A 165 0.60 8.56 -1.05
N LYS A 166 -0.72 8.48 -1.18
CA LYS A 166 -1.69 8.92 -0.19
C LYS A 166 -2.69 7.80 0.04
N ILE A 167 -2.93 7.42 1.28
CA ILE A 167 -3.92 6.42 1.67
C ILE A 167 -4.98 7.14 2.49
N ARG A 168 -6.25 6.95 2.14
CA ARG A 168 -7.40 7.61 2.77
C ARG A 168 -8.61 6.69 2.78
N ASP A 169 -9.70 7.16 3.37
CA ASP A 169 -10.96 6.43 3.46
C ASP A 169 -10.75 5.03 4.02
N ILE A 170 -10.02 4.99 5.14
CA ILE A 170 -9.61 3.77 5.81
C ILE A 170 -10.74 3.32 6.74
N TYR A 171 -11.22 2.10 6.53
CA TYR A 171 -12.22 1.45 7.37
C TYR A 171 -11.78 0.05 7.74
N VAL A 172 -12.18 -0.42 8.91
CA VAL A 172 -12.03 -1.82 9.30
C VAL A 172 -13.39 -2.49 9.50
N TYR A 173 -13.44 -3.80 9.33
CA TYR A 173 -14.60 -4.63 9.63
C TYR A 173 -14.23 -5.61 10.75
N PHE A 174 -15.14 -5.86 11.68
CA PHE A 174 -14.94 -6.76 12.81
C PHE A 174 -15.62 -8.08 12.49
#